data_AF-A0A967FKW3-F1
#
_entry.id   AF-A0A967FKW3-F1
#
_cell.length_a   1.000
_cell.length_b   1.000
_cell.length_c   1.000
_cell.angle_alpha   90.00
_cell.angle_beta   90.00
_cell.angle_gamma   90.00
#
_symmetry.space_group_name_H-M   'P 1'
#
loop_
_entity.id
_entity.type
_entity.pdbx_description
1 polymer ?
#
loop_
_entity_poly.entity_id
_entity_poly.type
_entity_poly.pdbx_seq_one_letter_code
_entity_poly.pdbx_strand_id
1 'polypeptide(L)' 'MQSFQGRVEGFIGREPRGSSGFGYDPVFYPEGYDRTFAEMSAQEKDSLSHRGRALQKLQEYLAAH' A
#
# COMPACT_ATOMS: atom_id res chain seq x y z
N MET A 1 -2.34 25.18 1.29
CA MET A 1 -1.50 24.03 0.89
C MET A 1 -2.42 22.82 0.75
N GLN A 2 -2.47 22.20 -0.42
CA GLN A 2 -3.30 21.01 -0.65
C GLN A 2 -2.57 19.76 -0.11
N SER A 3 -3.29 18.82 0.51
CA SER A 3 -2.73 17.55 0.97
C SER A 3 -3.63 16.37 0.58
N PHE A 4 -3.03 15.20 0.36
CA PHE A 4 -3.73 13.98 -0.03
C PHE A 4 -3.30 12.83 0.88
N GLN A 5 -4.27 12.05 1.35
CA GLN A 5 -4.03 10.95 2.28
C GLN A 5 -4.60 9.65 1.71
N GLY A 6 -3.82 8.59 1.86
CA GLY A 6 -4.25 7.21 1.65
C GLY A 6 -4.00 6.40 2.91
N ARG A 7 -4.81 5.37 3.11
CA ARG A 7 -4.73 4.44 4.24
C ARG A 7 -5.01 3.05 3.73
N VAL A 8 -4.44 2.05 4.40
CA VAL A 8 -4.73 0.64 4.17
C VAL A 8 -4.87 0.01 5.53
N GLU A 9 -6.04 -0.58 5.78
CA GLU A 9 -6.28 -1.39 6.96
C GLU A 9 -5.71 -2.79 6.74
N GLY A 10 -5.37 -3.46 7.83
CA GLY A 10 -4.71 -4.75 7.78
C GLY A 10 -4.34 -5.25 9.17
N PHE A 11 -3.60 -6.35 9.22
CA PHE A 11 -3.09 -6.91 10.47
C PHE A 11 -1.60 -7.21 10.39
N ILE A 12 -0.97 -7.34 11.56
CA ILE A 12 0.44 -7.67 11.68
C ILE A 12 0.58 -9.17 11.89
N GLY A 13 1.31 -9.81 10.98
CA GLY A 13 1.68 -11.22 11.08
C GLY A 13 2.69 -11.47 12.18
N ARG A 14 2.76 -12.74 12.62
CA ARG A 14 3.69 -13.17 13.67
C ARG A 14 5.11 -13.39 13.18
N GLU A 15 5.27 -13.66 11.88
CA GLU A 15 6.54 -13.95 11.23
C GLU A 15 6.61 -13.21 9.89
N PRO A 16 7.80 -12.73 9.48
CA PRO A 16 7.97 -12.08 8.19
C PRO A 16 7.80 -13.08 7.04
N ARG A 17 7.09 -12.67 5.98
CA ARG A 17 6.97 -13.40 4.71
C ARG A 17 7.18 -12.47 3.53
N GLY A 18 7.75 -13.01 2.46
CA GLY A 18 8.14 -12.24 1.27
C GLY A 18 9.45 -11.49 1.45
N SER A 19 10.03 -11.05 0.33
CA SER A 19 11.33 -10.37 0.29
C SER A 19 11.29 -9.05 -0.49
N SER A 20 10.14 -8.68 -1.04
CA SER A 20 9.97 -7.44 -1.79
C SER A 20 9.66 -6.26 -0.87
N GLY A 21 9.82 -5.05 -1.38
CA GLY A 21 9.45 -3.85 -0.64
C GLY A 21 10.47 -3.47 0.44
N PHE A 22 10.00 -2.87 1.54
CA PHE A 22 10.82 -2.32 2.61
C PHE A 22 10.06 -2.17 3.93
N GLY A 23 10.78 -1.93 5.03
CA GLY A 23 10.19 -1.65 6.33
C GLY A 23 9.32 -2.80 6.84
N TYR A 24 8.05 -2.50 7.16
CA TYR A 24 7.10 -3.47 7.73
C TYR A 24 6.37 -4.32 6.68
N ASP A 25 6.68 -4.15 5.39
CA ASP A 25 6.02 -4.92 4.33
C ASP A 25 6.03 -6.44 4.57
N PRO A 26 7.10 -7.06 5.12
CA PRO A 26 7.10 -8.51 5.35
C PRO A 26 6.16 -8.98 6.44
N VAL A 27 5.59 -8.10 7.26
CA VAL A 27 4.68 -8.49 8.34
C VAL A 27 3.30 -7.88 8.21
N PHE A 28 3.08 -6.96 7.26
CA PHE A 28 1.80 -6.29 7.08
C PHE A 28 0.94 -7.03 6.06
N TYR A 29 -0.21 -7.52 6.51
CA TYR A 29 -1.24 -8.16 5.68
C TYR A 29 -2.37 -7.16 5.42
N PRO A 30 -2.54 -6.65 4.19
CA PRO A 30 -3.64 -5.76 3.88
C PRO A 30 -4.98 -6.51 3.96
N GLU A 31 -6.02 -5.81 4.40
CA GLU A 31 -7.37 -6.38 4.54
C GLU A 31 -7.86 -7.02 3.24
N GLY A 32 -8.39 -8.24 3.33
CA GLY A 32 -8.86 -9.01 2.18
C GLY A 32 -7.76 -9.83 1.46
N TYR A 33 -6.51 -9.79 1.93
CA TYR A 33 -5.41 -10.59 1.38
C TYR A 33 -4.79 -11.51 2.44
N ASP A 34 -4.36 -12.68 1.98
CA ASP A 34 -3.64 -13.70 2.76
C ASP A 34 -2.12 -13.64 2.58
N ARG A 35 -1.63 -12.61 1.87
CA ARG A 35 -0.23 -12.35 1.57
C ARG A 35 0.21 -11.02 2.17
N THR A 36 1.47 -10.93 2.59
CA THR A 36 2.06 -9.67 3.06
C THR A 36 2.31 -8.71 1.90
N PHE A 37 2.55 -7.43 2.18
CA PHE A 37 2.99 -6.50 1.13
C PHE A 37 4.33 -6.91 0.50
N ALA A 38 5.20 -7.63 1.21
CA ALA A 38 6.48 -8.09 0.66
C ALA A 38 6.34 -9.33 -0.25
N GLU A 39 5.19 -10.00 -0.22
CA GLU A 39 4.83 -11.10 -1.13
C GLU A 39 4.10 -10.62 -2.39
N MET A 40 3.72 -9.34 -2.43
CA MET A 40 3.10 -8.71 -3.60
C MET A 40 4.16 -8.19 -4.57
N SER A 41 3.84 -8.19 -5.85
CA SER A 41 4.61 -7.45 -6.85
C SER A 41 4.56 -5.95 -6.56
N ALA A 42 5.55 -5.20 -7.07
CA ALA A 42 5.56 -3.75 -6.93
C ALA A 42 4.27 -3.11 -7.49
N GLN A 43 3.75 -3.64 -8.60
CA GLN A 43 2.53 -3.14 -9.23
C GLN A 43 1.28 -3.39 -8.37
N GLU A 44 1.11 -4.60 -7.84
CA GLU A 44 -0.01 -4.91 -6.91
C GLU A 44 0.06 -4.00 -5.68
N LYS A 45 1.26 -3.85 -5.08
CA LYS A 45 1.47 -2.99 -3.91
C LYS A 45 1.18 -1.53 -4.23
N ASP A 46 1.62 -1.03 -5.38
CA ASP A 46 1.40 0.37 -5.75
C ASP A 46 -0.07 0.69 -6.02
N SER A 47 -0.86 -0.26 -6.54
CA SER A 47 -2.30 -0.08 -6.68
C SER A 47 -3.05 -0.13 -5.33
N LEU A 48 -2.53 -0.87 -4.34
CA LEU A 48 -3.22 -1.10 -3.07
C LEU A 48 -2.76 -0.17 -1.93
N SER A 49 -1.48 0.18 -1.88
CA SER A 49 -0.82 0.81 -0.74
C SER A 49 -1.37 2.19 -0.37
N HIS A 50 -1.11 2.62 0.86
CA HIS A 50 -1.48 3.96 1.34
C HIS A 50 -0.88 5.07 0.46
N ARG A 51 0.35 4.88 0.00
CA ARG A 51 1.03 5.78 -0.95
C ARG A 51 0.33 5.78 -2.30
N GLY A 52 0.00 4.61 -2.83
CA GLY A 52 -0.77 4.46 -4.07
C GLY A 52 -2.08 5.23 -4.04
N ARG A 53 -2.89 4.99 -3.01
CA ARG A 53 -4.18 5.66 -2.79
C ARG A 53 -4.04 7.18 -2.63
N ALA A 54 -2.98 7.66 -1.98
CA ALA A 54 -2.71 9.09 -1.86
C ALA A 54 -2.36 9.72 -3.22
N LEU A 55 -1.50 9.05 -4.00
CA LEU A 55 -1.10 9.50 -5.33
C LEU A 55 -2.24 9.45 -6.33
N GLN A 56 -3.14 8.48 -6.25
CA GLN A 56 -4.34 8.43 -7.09
C GLN A 56 -5.21 9.67 -6.89
N LYS A 57 -5.47 10.06 -5.63
CA LYS A 57 -6.22 11.29 -5.31
C LYS A 57 -5.52 12.56 -5.83
N LEU A 58 -4.18 12.59 -5.77
CA LEU A 58 -3.41 13.67 -6.37
C LEU A 58 -3.58 13.70 -7.90
N GLN A 59 -3.49 12.55 -8.57
CA GLN A 59 -3.69 12.46 -10.02
C GLN A 59 -5.09 12.93 -10.43
N GLU A 60 -6.13 12.50 -9.71
CA GLU A 60 -7.52 12.94 -9.94
C GLU A 60 -7.65 14.47 -9.79
N TYR A 61 -7.02 15.05 -8.76
CA TYR A 61 -6.99 16.50 -8.58
C TYR A 61 -6.29 17.21 -9.74
N LEU A 62 -5.13 16.72 -10.17
CA LEU A 62 -4.36 17.32 -11.26
C LEU A 62 -5.05 17.17 -12.63
N ALA A 63 -5.82 16.11 -12.86
CA ALA A 63 -6.56 15.93 -14.10
C ALA A 63 -7.81 16.83 -14.19
N ALA A 64 -8.31 17.27 -13.04
CA ALA A 64 -9.48 18.15 -12.94
C ALA A 64 -9.15 19.65 -12.94
N HIS A 65 -7.86 20.02 -13.02
CA HIS A 65 -7.36 21.40 -13.00
C HIS A 65 -6.33 21.63 -14.11
#